data_AF-A0A945Z3D1-F1
#
_entry.id   AF-A0A945Z3D1-F1
#
_cell.length_a   1.000
_cell.length_b   1.000
_cell.length_c   1.000
_cell.angle_alpha   90.00
_cell.angle_beta   90.00
_cell.angle_gamma   90.00
#
_symmetry.space_group_name_H-M   'P 1'
#
loop_
_entity.id
_entity.type
_entity.pdbx_description
1 polymer ?
#
loop_
_entity_poly.entity_id
_entity_poly.type
_entity_poly.pdbx_seq_one_letter_code
_entity_poly.pdbx_strand_id
1 'polypeptide(L)'
;VVYGEKEGTIFSGVDPSMNRNYSEETANTIDEFIRKTIGSQLERAKKMLEKNREKLDKLAKILLKKEAISLKEFTEEFTSS
;
A
#
# COMPACT_ATOMS: atom_id res chain seq x y z
N VAL A 1 32.51 50.29 17.93
CA VAL A 1 32.75 50.84 16.57
C VAL A 1 33.97 50.14 16.00
N VAL A 2 33.79 49.23 15.04
CA VAL A 2 34.51 49.20 13.75
C VAL A 2 33.60 48.44 12.79
N TYR A 3 33.13 49.16 11.79
CA TYR A 3 32.34 48.69 10.65
C TYR A 3 33.35 48.17 9.62
N GLY A 4 33.19 46.93 9.18
CA GLY A 4 33.94 46.32 8.07
C GLY A 4 32.95 45.86 7.01
N GLU A 5 32.54 46.80 6.16
CA GLU A 5 31.60 46.60 5.07
C GLU A 5 32.37 46.13 3.82
N LYS A 6 31.95 45.01 3.21
CA LYS A 6 31.70 44.79 1.77
C LYS A 6 32.03 43.38 1.28
N GLU A 7 30.95 42.72 0.84
CA GLU A 7 30.80 42.04 -0.45
C GLU A 7 31.80 40.93 -0.82
N GLY A 8 31.33 39.69 -0.74
CA GLY A 8 32.05 38.52 -1.23
C GLY A 8 31.17 37.27 -1.32
N THR A 9 30.26 37.26 -2.30
CA THR A 9 29.66 36.08 -2.96
C THR A 9 28.78 35.12 -2.14
N ILE A 10 27.48 35.31 -2.37
CA ILE A 10 26.42 34.31 -2.37
C ILE A 10 26.88 33.06 -3.16
N PHE A 11 27.39 32.02 -2.49
CA PHE A 11 27.59 30.70 -3.09
C PHE A 11 27.33 29.58 -2.08
N SER A 12 26.07 29.41 -1.76
CA SER A 12 25.45 28.09 -1.56
C SER A 12 23.96 28.31 -1.66
N GLY A 13 23.45 28.17 -2.88
CA GLY A 13 22.05 28.37 -3.23
C GLY A 13 21.13 27.28 -2.67
N VAL A 14 21.12 27.11 -1.35
CA VAL A 14 20.07 26.36 -0.64
C VAL A 14 19.91 27.02 0.71
N ASP A 15 18.84 27.80 0.86
CA ASP A 15 18.33 28.24 2.15
C ASP A 15 18.00 26.99 3.00
N PRO A 16 18.69 26.71 4.12
CA PRO A 16 18.45 25.52 4.92
C PRO A 16 17.22 25.64 5.83
N SER A 17 16.49 26.77 5.80
CA SER A 17 15.39 27.04 6.72
C SER A 17 14.01 26.63 6.19
N MET A 18 13.84 26.45 4.88
CA MET A 18 12.53 26.16 4.27
C MET A 18 12.22 24.65 4.06
N ASN A 19 13.25 23.78 4.09
CA ASN A 19 13.13 22.37 3.66
C ASN A 19 12.70 21.35 4.74
N ARG A 20 12.41 21.77 5.97
CA ARG A 20 12.22 20.81 7.09
C ARG A 20 10.80 20.68 7.63
N ASN A 21 9.98 21.73 7.64
CA ASN A 21 8.63 21.64 8.22
C ASN A 21 7.62 20.94 7.29
N TYR A 22 7.71 21.17 5.98
CA TYR A 22 6.84 20.51 5.01
C TYR A 22 7.11 19.01 4.88
N SER A 23 8.30 18.53 5.25
CA SER A 23 8.65 17.11 5.14
C SER A 23 8.01 16.26 6.24
N GLU A 24 7.89 16.76 7.47
CA GLU A 24 7.43 15.94 8.61
C GLU A 24 5.90 15.80 8.65
N GLU A 25 5.17 16.91 8.48
CA GLU A 25 3.70 16.88 8.39
C GLU A 25 3.23 16.13 7.14
N THR A 26 3.89 16.34 6.00
CA THR A 26 3.59 15.60 4.76
C THR A 26 3.95 14.12 4.90
N ALA A 27 5.08 13.76 5.51
CA ALA A 27 5.44 12.35 5.74
C ALA A 27 4.42 11.65 6.64
N ASN A 28 3.99 12.30 7.72
CA ASN A 28 2.96 11.75 8.62
C ASN A 28 1.63 11.52 7.88
N THR A 29 1.23 12.47 7.02
CA THR A 29 0.02 12.37 6.20
C THR A 29 0.11 11.20 5.20
N ILE A 30 1.28 11.00 4.59
CA ILE A 30 1.54 9.89 3.65
C ILE A 30 1.46 8.55 4.38
N ASP A 31 2.10 8.42 5.54
CA ASP A 31 2.09 7.19 6.33
C ASP A 31 0.67 6.81 6.78
N GLU A 32 -0.13 7.80 7.20
CA GLU A 32 -1.53 7.58 7.55
C GLU A 32 -2.35 7.10 6.35
N PHE A 33 -2.16 7.74 5.19
CA PHE A 33 -2.84 7.36 3.96
C PHE A 33 -2.48 5.93 3.52
N ILE A 34 -1.19 5.56 3.61
CA ILE A 34 -0.72 4.21 3.28
C ILE A 34 -1.35 3.19 4.24
N ARG A 35 -1.32 3.43 5.55
CA ARG A 35 -1.93 2.55 6.55
C ARG A 35 -3.42 2.35 6.30
N LYS A 36 -4.15 3.43 6.02
CA LYS A 36 -5.59 3.38 5.71
C LYS A 36 -5.86 2.61 4.43
N THR A 37 -5.07 2.86 3.38
CA THR A 37 -5.21 2.17 2.09
C THR A 37 -4.96 0.68 2.24
N ILE A 38 -3.85 0.27 2.85
CA ILE A 38 -3.52 -1.14 3.09
C ILE A 38 -4.61 -1.79 3.95
N GLY A 39 -5.04 -1.14 5.04
CA GLY A 39 -6.11 -1.65 5.89
C GLY A 39 -7.42 -1.87 5.13
N SER A 40 -7.83 -0.92 4.28
CA SER A 40 -9.05 -1.05 3.48
C SER A 40 -8.96 -2.18 2.45
N GLN A 41 -7.79 -2.37 1.83
CA GLN A 41 -7.59 -3.43 0.84
C GLN A 41 -7.50 -4.80 1.50
N LEU A 42 -6.88 -4.89 2.68
CA LEU A 42 -6.86 -6.11 3.49
C LEU A 42 -8.29 -6.50 3.88
N GLU A 43 -9.09 -5.55 4.33
CA GLU A 43 -10.48 -5.79 4.71
C GLU A 43 -11.32 -6.19 3.50
N ARG A 44 -11.12 -5.55 2.35
CA ARG A 44 -11.76 -5.94 1.09
C ARG A 44 -11.38 -7.36 0.68
N ALA A 45 -10.11 -7.72 0.78
CA ALA A 45 -9.63 -9.07 0.47
C ALA A 45 -10.25 -10.10 1.44
N LYS A 46 -10.27 -9.83 2.74
CA LYS A 46 -10.95 -10.67 3.74
C LYS A 46 -12.43 -10.85 3.40
N LYS A 47 -13.15 -9.78 3.14
CA LYS A 47 -14.57 -9.85 2.74
C LYS A 47 -14.78 -10.62 1.45
N MET A 48 -13.89 -10.50 0.48
CA MET A 48 -13.94 -11.30 -0.75
C MET A 48 -13.75 -12.79 -0.45
N LEU A 49 -12.80 -13.14 0.43
CA LEU A 49 -12.57 -14.52 0.85
C LEU A 49 -13.74 -15.08 1.66
N GLU A 50 -14.33 -14.29 2.57
CA GLU A 50 -15.52 -14.66 3.34
C GLU A 50 -16.74 -14.87 2.44
N LYS A 51 -16.99 -13.94 1.51
CA LYS A 51 -18.09 -14.07 0.54
C LYS A 51 -17.97 -15.33 -0.33
N ASN A 52 -16.73 -15.73 -0.65
CA ASN A 52 -16.45 -16.91 -1.44
C ASN A 52 -16.05 -18.13 -0.58
N ARG A 53 -16.29 -18.10 0.73
CA ARG A 53 -15.85 -19.15 1.65
C ARG A 53 -16.40 -20.52 1.27
N GLU A 54 -17.68 -20.57 0.91
CA GLU A 54 -18.31 -21.81 0.45
C GLU A 54 -17.68 -22.37 -0.84
N LYS A 55 -17.33 -21.49 -1.79
CA LYS A 55 -16.64 -21.89 -3.04
C LYS A 55 -15.22 -22.40 -2.73
N LEU A 56 -14.51 -21.75 -1.81
CA LEU A 56 -13.19 -22.18 -1.35
C LEU A 56 -13.25 -23.53 -0.62
N ASP A 57 -14.23 -23.76 0.24
CA ASP A 57 -14.40 -25.02 0.96
C ASP A 57 -14.76 -26.17 0.00
N LYS A 58 -15.56 -25.90 -1.05
CA LYS A 58 -15.82 -26.88 -2.13
C LYS A 58 -14.54 -27.21 -2.91
N LEU A 59 -13.78 -26.20 -3.32
CA LEU A 59 -12.49 -26.38 -3.99
C LEU A 59 -11.50 -27.19 -3.13
N ALA A 60 -11.41 -26.90 -1.83
CA ALA A 60 -10.58 -27.64 -0.89
C ALA A 60 -10.98 -29.13 -0.81
N LYS A 61 -12.28 -29.43 -0.78
CA LYS A 61 -12.78 -30.82 -0.82
C LYS A 61 -12.45 -31.54 -2.11
N ILE A 62 -12.46 -30.84 -3.25
CA ILE A 62 -12.10 -31.44 -4.54
C ILE A 62 -10.59 -31.68 -4.61
N LEU A 63 -9.78 -30.71 -4.16
CA LEU A 63 -8.32 -30.84 -4.06
C LEU A 63 -7.91 -32.01 -3.16
N LEU A 64 -8.60 -32.21 -2.03
CA LEU A 64 -8.39 -33.37 -1.16
C LEU A 64 -8.67 -34.72 -1.84
N LYS A 65 -9.51 -34.75 -2.87
CA LYS A 65 -9.86 -35.99 -3.60
C LYS A 65 -9.02 -36.24 -4.84
N LYS A 66 -8.62 -35.17 -5.56
CA LYS A 66 -7.95 -35.27 -6.86
C LYS A 66 -6.45 -34.94 -6.81
N GLU A 67 -5.92 -34.44 -5.70
CA GLU A 67 -4.54 -33.95 -5.49
C GLU A 67 -4.08 -32.81 -6.42
N ALA A 68 -4.72 -32.64 -7.58
CA ALA A 68 -4.56 -31.55 -8.51
C ALA A 68 -5.91 -31.19 -9.15
N ILE A 69 -6.19 -29.89 -9.27
CA ILE A 69 -7.34 -29.36 -10.01
C ILE A 69 -6.81 -28.70 -11.28
N SER A 70 -7.50 -28.93 -12.40
CA SER A 70 -7.19 -28.22 -13.65
C SER A 70 -7.82 -26.82 -13.64
N LEU A 71 -7.20 -25.87 -14.34
CA LEU A 71 -7.71 -24.49 -14.50
C LEU A 71 -9.18 -24.44 -14.96
N LYS A 72 -9.58 -25.38 -15.84
CA LYS A 72 -10.98 -25.55 -16.28
C LYS A 72 -11.94 -25.88 -15.13
N GLU A 73 -11.60 -26.87 -14.31
CA GLU A 73 -12.43 -27.30 -13.19
C GLU A 73 -12.54 -26.20 -12.13
N PHE A 74 -11.44 -25.47 -11.89
CA PHE A 74 -11.46 -24.29 -11.03
C PHE A 74 -12.44 -23.22 -11.56
N THR A 75 -12.37 -22.89 -12.85
CA THR A 75 -13.28 -21.89 -13.44
C THR A 75 -14.73 -22.36 -13.42
N GLU A 76 -15.02 -23.62 -13.67
CA GLU A 76 -16.39 -24.14 -13.65
C GLU A 76 -17.01 -24.04 -12.24
N GLU A 77 -16.26 -24.37 -11.20
CA GLU A 77 -16.70 -24.28 -9.80
C GLU A 77 -16.73 -22.85 -9.27
N PHE A 78 -15.76 -22.02 -9.65
CA PHE A 78 -15.68 -20.63 -9.19
C PHE A 78 -16.73 -19.72 -9.86
N THR A 79 -17.08 -20.01 -11.12
CA THR A 79 -18.00 -19.20 -11.94
C THR A 79 -19.45 -19.73 -11.94
N SER A 80 -19.76 -20.86 -11.29
CA SER A 80 -21.10 -21.47 -11.24
C SER A 80 -22.19 -20.67 -10.50
N SER A 81 -21.95 -19.40 -10.15
CA SER A 81 -22.93 -18.35 -9.81
C SER A 81 -22.24 -17.00 -9.74
#